data_AF-A0A8S3IDN1-F1
#
_entry.id   AF-A0A8S3IDN1-F1
#
_cell.length_a   1.000
_cell.length_b   1.000
_cell.length_c   1.000
_cell.angle_alpha   90.00
_cell.angle_beta   90.00
_cell.angle_gamma   90.00
#
_symmetry.space_group_name_H-M   'P 1'
#
loop_
_entity.id
_entity.type
_entity.pdbx_description
1 polymer ?
#
loop_
_entity_poly.entity_id
_entity_poly.type
_entity_poly.pdbx_seq_one_letter_code
_entity_poly.pdbx_strand_id
1 'polypeptide(L)'
;MDDSEFDQVPQILFKGVSSLKTIGCPGTLIPMTNQARAVICGADSNNVIAAASLLGRGRCLVFAHSGYPYMFINVDVEDRKFVENCRLWLAKGRNAQFVLIDDTRSLSDVPL
;
A
#
# COMPACT_ATOMS: atom_id res chain seq x y z
N MET A 1 3.88 -7.56 18.45
CA MET A 1 3.25 -6.45 17.71
C MET A 1 1.86 -6.36 18.29
N ASP A 2 1.63 -5.34 19.12
CA ASP A 2 0.30 -5.14 19.70
C ASP A 2 -0.67 -4.70 18.60
N ASP A 3 -1.97 -4.86 18.83
CA ASP A 3 -3.01 -4.42 17.88
C ASP A 3 -2.98 -2.89 17.63
N SER A 4 -2.29 -2.11 18.48
CA SER A 4 -2.22 -0.65 18.42
C SER A 4 -1.31 -0.12 17.30
N GLU A 5 -0.32 -0.88 16.82
CA GLU A 5 0.52 -0.47 15.67
C GLU A 5 -0.27 -0.56 14.35
N PHE A 6 -1.22 -1.52 14.23
CA PHE A 6 -2.01 -1.67 13.01
C PHE A 6 -3.08 -0.59 12.86
N ASP A 7 -3.64 -0.10 13.96
CA ASP A 7 -4.58 1.03 13.94
C ASP A 7 -3.91 2.35 13.50
N GLN A 8 -2.58 2.43 13.60
CA GLN A 8 -1.80 3.61 13.19
C GLN A 8 -1.26 3.52 11.76
N VAL A 9 -1.67 2.52 10.97
CA VAL A 9 -1.15 2.31 9.62
C VAL A 9 -1.28 3.56 8.74
N PRO A 10 -2.44 4.25 8.65
CA PRO A 10 -2.53 5.47 7.87
C PRO A 10 -1.48 6.52 8.28
N GLN A 11 -1.29 6.75 9.58
CA GLN A 11 -0.32 7.71 10.13
C GLN A 11 1.13 7.31 9.82
N ILE A 12 1.44 6.01 9.85
CA ILE A 12 2.75 5.48 9.49
C ILE A 12 3.01 5.71 8.00
N LEU A 13 2.06 5.36 7.13
CA LEU A 13 2.22 5.44 5.67
C LEU A 13 2.32 6.90 5.20
N PHE A 14 1.56 7.82 5.81
CA PHE A 14 1.56 9.24 5.46
C PHE A 14 2.55 10.10 6.26
N LYS A 15 3.43 9.50 7.09
CA LYS A 15 4.40 10.27 7.88
C LYS A 15 5.31 11.12 6.98
N GLY A 16 5.15 12.45 7.09
CA GLY A 16 5.92 13.42 6.30
C GLY A 16 5.49 13.53 4.83
N VAL A 17 4.31 13.02 4.48
CA VAL A 17 3.69 13.14 3.15
C VAL A 17 2.65 14.26 3.20
N SER A 18 2.84 15.31 2.41
CA SER A 18 1.91 16.45 2.34
C SER A 18 0.83 16.29 1.28
N SER A 19 1.12 15.52 0.24
CA SER A 19 0.26 15.31 -0.93
C SER A 19 0.62 14.01 -1.60
N LEU A 20 -0.36 13.42 -2.30
CA LEU A 20 -0.18 12.24 -3.14
C LEU A 20 -0.93 12.49 -4.43
N LYS A 21 -0.34 12.10 -5.56
CA LYS A 21 -1.01 12.23 -6.84
C LYS A 21 -2.24 11.31 -6.89
N THR A 22 -3.36 11.85 -7.35
CA THR A 22 -4.53 11.02 -7.67
C THR A 22 -4.28 10.33 -9.01
N ILE A 23 -4.45 9.00 -9.06
CA ILE A 23 -4.16 8.19 -10.24
C ILE A 23 -5.43 7.54 -10.78
N GLY A 24 -5.75 7.84 -12.04
CA GLY A 24 -6.81 7.19 -12.80
C GLY A 24 -8.22 7.42 -12.26
N CYS A 25 -9.12 6.49 -12.59
CA CYS A 25 -10.48 6.40 -12.04
C CYS A 25 -10.55 5.15 -11.16
N PRO A 26 -10.20 5.25 -9.87
CA PRO A 26 -10.15 4.07 -9.00
C PRO A 26 -11.54 3.52 -8.74
N GLY A 27 -11.64 2.19 -8.68
CA GLY A 27 -12.79 1.54 -8.07
C GLY A 27 -12.83 1.77 -6.56
N THR A 28 -13.77 1.11 -5.88
CA THR A 28 -13.88 1.17 -4.41
C THR A 28 -13.58 -0.18 -3.80
N LEU A 29 -12.71 -0.20 -2.80
CA LEU A 29 -12.43 -1.37 -1.96
C LEU A 29 -13.40 -1.42 -0.79
N ILE A 30 -13.75 -2.63 -0.35
CA ILE A 30 -14.56 -2.85 0.86
C ILE A 30 -13.72 -3.69 1.83
N PRO A 31 -13.11 -3.08 2.87
CA PRO A 31 -12.41 -3.81 3.92
C PRO A 31 -13.40 -4.63 4.77
N MET A 32 -13.37 -5.95 4.66
CA MET A 32 -14.36 -6.83 5.30
C MET A 32 -13.94 -7.40 6.66
N THR A 33 -12.68 -7.22 7.08
CA THR A 33 -12.15 -7.85 8.29
C THR A 33 -11.65 -6.81 9.30
N ASN A 34 -11.61 -7.20 10.57
CA ASN A 34 -10.99 -6.39 11.64
C ASN A 34 -9.47 -6.23 11.46
N GLN A 35 -8.86 -7.00 10.55
CA GLN A 35 -7.46 -6.91 10.17
C GLN A 35 -7.24 -6.14 8.87
N ALA A 36 -8.25 -5.40 8.39
CA ALA A 36 -8.14 -4.50 7.25
C ALA A 36 -8.49 -3.06 7.65
N ARG A 37 -7.83 -2.08 7.05
CA ARG A 37 -8.04 -0.64 7.29
C ARG A 37 -7.99 0.11 5.98
N ALA A 38 -8.92 1.05 5.80
CA ALA A 38 -8.82 2.05 4.75
C ALA A 38 -7.58 2.94 5.02
N VAL A 39 -6.82 3.22 3.97
CA VAL A 39 -5.61 4.05 4.02
C VAL A 39 -5.79 5.30 3.18
N ILE A 40 -6.32 5.13 1.97
CA ILE A 40 -6.61 6.22 1.04
C ILE A 40 -8.08 6.15 0.68
N CYS A 41 -8.78 7.27 0.82
CA CYS A 41 -10.14 7.44 0.31
C CYS A 41 -10.15 8.48 -0.81
N GLY A 42 -11.14 8.40 -1.68
CA GLY A 42 -11.36 9.34 -2.78
C GLY A 42 -12.02 10.63 -2.33
N ALA A 43 -13.00 11.09 -3.11
CA ALA A 43 -13.72 12.33 -2.81
C ALA A 43 -14.46 12.31 -1.46
N ASP A 44 -14.83 11.13 -0.97
CA ASP A 44 -15.40 10.93 0.36
C ASP A 44 -14.79 9.71 1.04
N SER A 45 -15.04 9.57 2.35
CA SER A 45 -14.51 8.50 3.19
C SER A 45 -15.04 7.10 2.85
N ASN A 46 -16.14 7.00 2.09
CA ASN A 46 -16.74 5.72 1.69
C ASN A 46 -16.09 5.16 0.42
N ASN A 47 -15.47 6.02 -0.39
CA ASN A 47 -14.72 5.60 -1.57
C ASN A 47 -13.28 5.20 -1.20
N VAL A 48 -13.09 4.02 -0.61
CA VAL A 48 -11.74 3.52 -0.26
C VAL A 48 -10.98 3.13 -1.53
N ILE A 49 -9.86 3.80 -1.80
CA ILE A 49 -8.99 3.58 -2.96
C ILE A 49 -7.81 2.67 -2.59
N ALA A 50 -7.34 2.73 -1.35
CA ALA A 50 -6.30 1.83 -0.87
C ALA A 50 -6.62 1.32 0.53
N ALA A 51 -6.34 0.04 0.76
CA ALA A 51 -6.54 -0.61 2.04
C ALA A 51 -5.30 -1.40 2.45
N ALA A 52 -4.93 -1.27 3.72
CA ALA A 52 -3.92 -2.11 4.34
C ALA A 52 -4.58 -3.29 5.03
N SER A 53 -3.94 -4.46 5.02
CA SER A 53 -4.44 -5.65 5.69
C SER A 53 -3.31 -6.50 6.28
N LEU A 54 -3.60 -7.27 7.32
CA LEU A 54 -2.75 -8.34 7.81
C LEU A 54 -3.27 -9.68 7.26
N LEU A 55 -2.36 -10.49 6.70
CA LEU A 55 -2.65 -11.85 6.26
C LEU A 55 -1.70 -12.82 6.97
N GLY A 56 -2.16 -13.40 8.08
CA GLY A 56 -1.33 -14.20 8.97
C GLY A 56 -0.17 -13.36 9.53
N ARG A 57 1.06 -13.64 9.12
CA ARG A 57 2.25 -12.85 9.48
C ARG A 57 2.63 -11.81 8.42
N GLY A 58 1.96 -11.79 7.27
CA GLY A 58 2.21 -10.84 6.18
C GLY A 58 1.51 -9.50 6.40
N ARG A 59 2.00 -8.48 5.70
CA ARG A 59 1.38 -7.15 5.57
C ARG A 59 1.05 -6.96 4.09
N CYS A 60 -0.16 -6.52 3.80
CA CYS A 60 -0.65 -6.28 2.44
C CYS A 60 -1.10 -4.82 2.31
N LEU A 61 -0.82 -4.22 1.16
CA LEU A 61 -1.39 -2.94 0.76
C LEU A 61 -2.03 -3.15 -0.62
N VAL A 62 -3.32 -2.91 -0.70
CA VAL A 62 -4.15 -3.16 -1.89
C VAL A 62 -4.65 -1.82 -2.42
N PHE A 63 -4.64 -1.66 -3.74
CA PHE A 63 -5.11 -0.47 -4.43
C PHE A 63 -6.22 -0.83 -5.40
N ALA A 64 -7.21 0.06 -5.54
CA ALA A 64 -8.35 -0.11 -6.42
C ALA A 64 -8.06 0.19 -7.90
N HIS A 65 -6.83 0.62 -8.22
CA HIS A 65 -6.40 0.94 -9.57
C HIS A 65 -4.92 0.55 -9.77
N SER A 66 -4.61 -0.10 -10.89
CA SER A 66 -3.26 -0.61 -11.20
C SER A 66 -2.21 0.51 -11.30
N GLY A 67 -2.63 1.74 -11.58
CA GLY A 67 -1.76 2.92 -11.62
C GLY A 67 -1.03 3.23 -10.30
N TYR A 68 -1.60 2.91 -9.14
CA TYR A 68 -0.93 3.15 -7.85
C TYR A 68 0.28 2.23 -7.63
N PRO A 69 0.19 0.90 -7.84
CA PRO A 69 1.37 0.03 -7.82
C PRO A 69 2.54 0.50 -8.70
N TYR A 70 2.27 1.11 -9.87
CA TYR A 70 3.34 1.64 -10.74
C TYR A 70 4.17 2.75 -10.08
N MET A 71 3.63 3.48 -9.10
CA MET A 71 4.39 4.48 -8.34
C MET A 71 5.53 3.86 -7.52
N PHE A 72 5.45 2.56 -7.23
CA PHE A 72 6.52 1.82 -6.55
C PHE A 72 7.68 1.46 -7.48
N ILE A 73 7.50 1.59 -8.79
CA ILE A 73 8.51 1.30 -9.82
C ILE A 73 9.16 2.60 -10.28
N ASN A 74 8.34 3.53 -10.74
CA ASN A 74 8.75 4.85 -11.20
C ASN A 74 8.41 5.88 -10.13
N VAL A 75 9.26 5.95 -9.11
CA VAL A 75 9.03 6.78 -7.92
C VAL A 75 9.31 8.25 -8.24
N ASP A 76 8.25 9.03 -8.48
CA ASP A 76 8.34 10.48 -8.60
C ASP A 76 8.79 11.10 -7.27
N VAL A 77 9.45 12.27 -7.34
CA VAL A 77 10.00 12.96 -6.15
C VAL A 77 8.92 13.25 -5.11
N GLU A 78 7.73 13.62 -5.58
CA GLU A 78 6.57 13.99 -4.75
C GLU A 78 6.01 12.79 -3.97
N ASP A 79 6.02 11.60 -4.59
CA ASP A 79 5.46 10.37 -4.01
C ASP A 79 6.50 9.56 -3.24
N ARG A 80 7.79 9.92 -3.35
CA ARG A 80 8.92 9.17 -2.79
C ARG A 80 8.75 8.84 -1.31
N LYS A 81 8.33 9.81 -0.51
CA LYS A 81 8.21 9.60 0.93
C LYS A 81 7.12 8.59 1.28
N PHE A 82 5.99 8.65 0.57
CA PHE A 82 4.90 7.70 0.74
C PHE A 82 5.35 6.29 0.37
N VAL A 83 6.03 6.14 -0.78
CA VAL A 83 6.57 4.84 -1.22
C VAL A 83 7.58 4.28 -0.21
N GLU A 84 8.52 5.09 0.29
CA GLU A 84 9.47 4.68 1.32
C GLU A 84 8.78 4.16 2.59
N ASN A 85 7.80 4.92 3.10
CA ASN A 85 7.03 4.51 4.27
C ASN A 85 6.27 3.20 4.03
N CYS A 86 5.65 3.04 2.86
CA CYS A 86 4.98 1.81 2.46
C CYS A 86 5.94 0.63 2.42
N ARG A 87 7.12 0.80 1.80
CA ARG A 87 8.14 -0.25 1.70
C ARG A 87 8.63 -0.68 3.08
N LEU A 88 8.95 0.27 3.95
CA LEU A 88 9.37 0.01 5.33
C LEU A 88 8.27 -0.70 6.12
N TRP A 89 7.02 -0.27 5.98
CA TRP A 89 5.90 -0.92 6.64
C TRP A 89 5.69 -2.36 6.13
N LEU A 90 5.62 -2.58 4.82
CA LEU A 90 5.45 -3.91 4.24
C LEU A 90 6.58 -4.87 4.67
N ALA A 91 7.83 -4.38 4.68
CA ALA A 91 9.00 -5.15 5.05
C ALA A 91 9.25 -5.25 6.57
N LYS A 92 8.38 -4.68 7.41
CA LYS A 92 8.55 -4.62 8.88
C LYS A 92 9.90 -4.02 9.30
N GLY A 93 10.30 -2.94 8.64
CA GLY A 93 11.56 -2.23 8.86
C GLY A 93 12.81 -2.95 8.36
N ARG A 94 12.67 -4.10 7.69
CA ARG A 94 13.79 -4.83 7.08
C ARG A 94 14.11 -4.27 5.70
N ASN A 95 15.35 -4.44 5.27
CA ASN A 95 15.68 -4.21 3.87
C ASN A 95 15.06 -5.33 3.03
N ALA A 96 14.27 -4.98 2.02
CA ALA A 96 13.56 -5.93 1.18
C ALA A 96 13.69 -5.55 -0.29
N GLN A 97 13.87 -6.56 -1.14
CA GLN A 97 13.80 -6.39 -2.58
C GLN A 97 12.33 -6.36 -3.02
N PHE A 98 11.96 -5.36 -3.80
CA PHE A 98 10.64 -5.27 -4.43
C PHE A 98 10.73 -5.85 -5.82
N VAL A 99 9.83 -6.77 -6.13
CA VAL A 99 9.73 -7.43 -7.43
C VAL A 99 8.35 -7.12 -8.00
N LEU A 100 8.32 -6.64 -9.24
CA LEU A 100 7.08 -6.49 -9.98
C LEU A 100 6.69 -7.85 -10.58
N ILE A 101 5.45 -8.23 -10.33
CA ILE A 101 4.78 -9.38 -10.93
C ILE A 101 3.55 -8.83 -11.64
N ASP A 102 3.42 -9.12 -12.93
CA ASP A 102 2.34 -8.71 -13.81
C ASP A 102 2.01 -9.86 -14.77
N ASP A 103 1.23 -9.61 -15.82
CA ASP A 103 0.82 -10.65 -16.77
C ASP A 103 2.00 -11.33 -17.52
N THR A 104 3.21 -10.78 -17.42
CA THR A 104 4.43 -11.31 -18.06
C THR A 104 5.32 -12.12 -17.10
N ARG A 105 5.05 -12.09 -15.79
CA ARG A 105 5.86 -12.78 -14.77
C ARG A 105 4.97 -13.43 -13.74
N SER A 106 5.30 -14.64 -13.34
CA SER A 106 4.60 -15.37 -12.29
C SER A 106 5.35 -15.31 -10.95
N LEU A 107 4.66 -15.65 -9.86
CA LEU A 107 5.29 -15.77 -8.54
C LEU A 107 6.41 -16.82 -8.53
N SER A 108 6.31 -17.87 -9.37
CA SER A 108 7.35 -18.90 -9.55
C SER A 108 8.63 -18.38 -10.20
N ASP A 109 8.60 -17.22 -10.86
CA ASP A 109 9.77 -16.62 -11.49
C ASP A 109 10.60 -15.77 -10.52
N VAL A 110 10.14 -15.59 -9.28
CA VAL A 110 10.82 -14.80 -8.26
C VAL A 110 11.77 -15.70 -7.45
N PRO A 111 13.09 -15.43 -7.43
CA PRO A 111 14.02 -16.17 -6.58
C PRO A 111 13.71 -15.88 -5.10
N LEU A 112 13.37 -16.92 -4.35
CA LEU A 112 13.12 -16.87 -2.89
C LEU A 112 14.40 -17.03 -2.08
#